data_AF-A0A7J2LYN3-F1
#
_entry.id   AF-A0A7J2LYN3-F1
#
_cell.length_a   1.000
_cell.length_b   1.000
_cell.length_c   1.000
_cell.angle_alpha   90.00
_cell.angle_beta   90.00
_cell.angle_gamma   90.00
#
_symmetry.space_group_name_H-M   'P 1'
#
loop_
_entity.id
_entity.type
_entity.pdbx_description
1 polymer ?
#
loop_
_entity_poly.entity_id
_entity_poly.type
_entity_poly.pdbx_seq_one_letter_code
_entity_poly.pdbx_strand_id
1 'polypeptide(L)'
;MREPEWVTQALKILSPHARVSVRGRRVVISVRYDPAPELRVRLRSALRRLHAPGNHGGNRELDEKVVSELRTQLKYLLTQLDRLVVRWDVSLPYHAPRELVEDVVAKLLDDLERSSREAEGLNKVVRQVMAYVNEFLRVSGR
;
A
#
# COMPACT_ATOMS: atom_id res chain seq x y z
N MET A 1 30.89 -0.14 16.50
CA MET A 1 31.36 0.59 15.30
C MET A 1 30.42 1.78 15.09
N ARG A 2 30.93 2.97 14.71
CA ARG A 2 30.11 4.16 14.42
C ARG A 2 29.50 4.03 13.03
N GLU A 3 28.20 4.25 12.88
CA GLU A 3 27.53 4.13 11.57
C GLU A 3 28.24 4.95 10.47
N PRO A 4 28.40 4.39 9.25
CA PRO A 4 28.96 5.13 8.13
C PRO A 4 28.12 6.37 7.80
N GLU A 5 28.76 7.45 7.36
CA GLU A 5 28.09 8.72 7.05
C GLU A 5 26.98 8.57 5.98
N TRP A 6 27.20 7.70 4.99
CA TRP A 6 26.23 7.42 3.94
C TRP A 6 24.94 6.78 4.47
N VAL A 7 25.00 6.06 5.61
CA VAL A 7 23.82 5.48 6.26
C VAL A 7 22.90 6.59 6.77
N THR A 8 23.47 7.59 7.43
CA THR A 8 22.74 8.77 7.90
C THR A 8 22.10 9.52 6.75
N GLN A 9 22.81 9.65 5.62
CA GLN A 9 22.28 10.32 4.42
C GLN A 9 21.12 9.52 3.79
N ALA A 10 21.27 8.20 3.62
CA ALA A 10 20.21 7.34 3.12
C ALA A 10 18.97 7.38 4.02
N LEU A 11 19.15 7.37 5.34
CA LEU A 11 18.05 7.48 6.31
C LEU A 11 17.35 8.84 6.26
N LYS A 12 18.07 9.94 6.02
CA LYS A 12 17.45 11.27 5.85
C LYS A 12 16.50 11.31 4.65
N ILE A 13 16.85 10.63 3.57
CA ILE A 13 16.06 10.59 2.33
C ILE A 13 14.88 9.61 2.47
N LEU A 14 15.11 8.45 3.08
CA LEU A 14 14.15 7.33 3.08
C LEU A 14 13.26 7.27 4.32
N SER A 15 13.49 8.09 5.34
CA SER A 15 12.63 8.14 6.53
C SER A 15 11.28 8.80 6.20
N PRO A 16 10.15 8.28 6.73
CA PRO A 16 10.05 7.28 7.80
C PRO A 16 9.95 5.82 7.30
N HIS A 17 10.17 5.56 6.01
CA HIS A 17 9.88 4.26 5.37
C HIS A 17 11.02 3.26 5.47
N ALA A 18 12.22 3.70 5.86
CA ALA A 18 13.41 2.87 5.97
C ALA A 18 13.77 2.50 7.42
N ARG A 19 14.36 1.32 7.57
CA ARG A 19 15.08 0.84 8.75
C ARG A 19 16.47 0.43 8.34
N VAL A 20 17.44 0.62 9.22
CA VAL A 20 18.82 0.19 8.96
C VAL A 20 19.29 -0.75 10.07
N SER A 21 20.06 -1.77 9.68
CA SER A 21 20.78 -2.61 10.63
C SER A 21 22.22 -2.85 10.15
N VAL A 22 23.18 -2.79 11.06
CA VAL A 22 24.59 -3.10 10.77
C VAL A 22 24.86 -4.52 11.26
N ARG A 23 25.34 -5.39 10.36
CA ARG A 23 25.66 -6.80 10.63
C ARG A 23 27.10 -7.08 10.23
N GLY A 24 28.02 -7.03 11.20
CA GLY A 24 29.45 -7.20 10.95
C GLY A 24 29.99 -6.15 9.98
N ARG A 25 30.48 -6.59 8.80
CA ARG A 25 31.01 -5.72 7.73
C ARG A 25 29.98 -5.34 6.67
N ARG A 26 28.68 -5.50 6.95
CA ARG A 26 27.59 -5.14 6.03
C ARG A 26 26.58 -4.24 6.72
N VAL A 27 25.97 -3.37 5.93
CA VAL A 27 24.83 -2.55 6.32
C VAL A 27 23.63 -3.03 5.51
N VAL A 28 22.52 -3.27 6.18
CA VAL A 28 21.24 -3.66 5.55
C VAL A 28 20.28 -2.49 5.69
N ILE A 29 19.77 -1.99 4.57
CA ILE A 29 18.68 -1.01 4.49
C ILE A 29 17.41 -1.76 4.08
N SER A 30 16.40 -1.71 4.93
CA SER A 30 15.08 -2.29 4.70
C SER A 30 14.08 -1.16 4.53
N VAL A 31 13.44 -1.06 3.36
CA VAL A 31 12.40 -0.08 3.08
C VAL A 31 11.05 -0.76 2.95
N ARG A 32 10.07 -0.20 3.67
CA ARG A 32 8.66 -0.60 3.57
C ARG A 32 7.81 0.65 3.38
N TYR A 33 7.30 0.81 2.17
CA TYR A 33 6.43 1.91 1.81
C TYR A 33 5.08 1.37 1.35
N ASP A 34 4.03 1.87 1.97
CA ASP A 34 2.65 1.65 1.55
C ASP A 34 2.16 2.98 0.96
N PRO A 35 1.91 3.08 -0.36
CA PRO A 35 1.54 4.36 -0.97
C PRO A 35 0.11 4.80 -0.67
N ALA A 36 -0.75 3.90 -0.16
CA ALA A 36 -2.15 4.23 0.10
C ALA A 36 -2.76 3.47 1.30
N PRO A 37 -2.18 3.61 2.51
CA PRO A 37 -2.65 2.91 3.70
C PRO A 37 -4.10 3.29 4.05
N GLU A 38 -4.50 4.54 3.84
CA GLU A 38 -5.86 5.03 4.10
C GLU A 38 -6.88 4.40 3.14
N LEU A 39 -6.51 4.21 1.87
CA LEU A 39 -7.40 3.53 0.90
C LEU A 39 -7.61 2.07 1.30
N ARG A 40 -6.56 1.40 1.76
CA ARG A 40 -6.66 0.02 2.27
C ARG A 40 -7.61 -0.06 3.46
N VAL A 41 -7.50 0.87 4.41
CA VAL A 41 -8.41 0.94 5.57
C VAL A 41 -9.86 1.17 5.11
N ARG A 42 -10.09 2.10 4.17
CA ARG A 42 -11.42 2.39 3.62
C ARG A 42 -12.04 1.19 2.92
N LEU A 43 -11.31 0.51 2.04
CA LEU A 43 -11.79 -0.68 1.33
C LEU A 43 -12.10 -1.84 2.30
N ARG A 44 -11.25 -2.08 3.30
CA ARG A 44 -11.53 -3.07 4.37
C ARG A 44 -12.76 -2.69 5.19
N SER A 45 -12.97 -1.41 5.45
CA SER A 45 -14.19 -0.92 6.11
C SER A 45 -15.44 -1.17 5.25
N ALA A 46 -15.38 -0.90 3.95
CA ALA A 46 -16.46 -1.19 3.01
C ALA A 46 -16.83 -2.69 2.97
N LEU A 47 -15.82 -3.57 2.87
CA LEU A 47 -16.06 -5.02 2.92
C LEU A 47 -16.74 -5.46 4.22
N ARG A 48 -16.32 -4.91 5.36
CA ARG A 48 -16.97 -5.19 6.66
C ARG A 48 -18.43 -4.73 6.68
N ARG A 49 -18.71 -3.54 6.16
CA ARG A 49 -20.09 -3.02 6.07
C ARG A 49 -20.98 -3.89 5.20
N LEU A 50 -20.47 -4.40 4.07
CA LEU A 50 -21.21 -5.34 3.22
C LEU A 50 -21.48 -6.69 3.89
N HIS A 51 -20.65 -7.12 4.85
CA HIS A 51 -20.84 -8.37 5.62
C HIS A 51 -21.72 -8.21 6.87
N ALA A 52 -22.13 -7.00 7.24
CA ALA A 52 -22.92 -6.79 8.44
C ALA A 52 -24.30 -7.47 8.31
N PRO A 53 -24.72 -8.31 9.27
CA PRO A 53 -26.03 -8.98 9.22
C PRO A 53 -27.17 -7.95 9.11
N GLY A 54 -28.18 -8.27 8.29
CA GLY A 54 -29.33 -7.40 7.99
C GLY A 54 -29.19 -6.49 6.75
N ASN A 55 -28.32 -6.83 5.79
CA ASN A 55 -28.13 -6.10 4.52
C ASN A 55 -29.05 -6.60 3.36
N HIS A 56 -30.23 -7.12 3.67
CA HIS A 56 -31.17 -7.57 2.64
C HIS A 56 -32.45 -6.74 2.75
N GLY A 57 -32.63 -5.81 1.81
CA GLY A 57 -33.91 -5.17 1.58
C GLY A 57 -34.87 -6.16 0.92
N GLY A 58 -36.06 -5.67 0.52
CA GLY A 58 -37.18 -6.49 0.05
C GLY A 58 -36.94 -7.37 -1.19
N ASN A 59 -35.74 -7.37 -1.77
CA ASN A 59 -35.36 -8.23 -2.90
C ASN A 59 -34.02 -8.94 -2.65
N ARG A 60 -34.05 -9.86 -1.68
CA ARG A 60 -32.90 -10.57 -1.10
C ARG A 60 -31.96 -11.22 -2.13
N GLU A 61 -32.50 -11.80 -3.19
CA GLU A 61 -31.71 -12.48 -4.23
C GLU A 61 -30.91 -11.51 -5.11
N LEU A 62 -31.50 -10.35 -5.45
CA LEU A 62 -30.82 -9.28 -6.18
C LEU A 62 -29.72 -8.65 -5.30
N ASP A 63 -30.04 -8.40 -4.03
CA ASP A 63 -29.10 -7.84 -3.05
C ASP A 63 -27.91 -8.78 -2.83
N GLU A 64 -28.14 -10.09 -2.72
CA GLU A 64 -27.08 -11.09 -2.56
C GLU A 64 -26.13 -11.12 -3.78
N LYS A 65 -26.66 -11.00 -5.00
CA LYS A 65 -25.85 -10.94 -6.22
C LYS A 65 -24.99 -9.68 -6.27
N VAL A 66 -25.58 -8.50 -6.01
CA VAL A 66 -24.87 -7.22 -6.02
C VAL A 66 -23.81 -7.17 -4.91
N VAL A 67 -24.12 -7.65 -3.71
CA VAL A 67 -23.14 -7.76 -2.60
C VAL A 67 -21.98 -8.67 -2.98
N SER A 68 -22.24 -9.80 -3.64
CA SER A 68 -21.18 -10.73 -4.09
C SER A 68 -20.26 -10.07 -5.12
N GLU A 69 -20.81 -9.33 -6.07
CA GLU A 69 -20.05 -8.60 -7.08
C GLU A 69 -19.19 -7.48 -6.45
N LEU A 70 -19.79 -6.65 -5.59
CA LEU A 70 -19.07 -5.59 -4.88
C LEU A 70 -17.96 -6.14 -3.99
N ARG A 71 -18.20 -7.27 -3.34
CA ARG A 71 -17.17 -7.96 -2.56
C ARG A 71 -16.00 -8.37 -3.44
N THR A 72 -16.28 -8.90 -4.62
CA THR A 72 -15.25 -9.33 -5.58
C THR A 72 -14.42 -8.14 -6.05
N GLN A 73 -15.07 -7.04 -6.43
CA GLN A 73 -14.40 -5.81 -6.85
C GLN A 73 -13.55 -5.19 -5.73
N LEU A 74 -14.07 -5.09 -4.51
CA LEU A 74 -13.34 -4.56 -3.36
C LEU A 74 -12.12 -5.44 -2.98
N LYS A 75 -12.26 -6.77 -3.03
CA LYS A 75 -11.14 -7.70 -2.81
C LYS A 75 -10.08 -7.57 -3.90
N TYR A 76 -10.50 -7.41 -5.16
CA TYR A 76 -9.59 -7.17 -6.26
C TYR A 76 -8.80 -5.86 -6.07
N LEU A 77 -9.48 -4.77 -5.71
CA LEU A 77 -8.83 -3.48 -5.43
C LEU A 77 -7.84 -3.57 -4.26
N LEU A 78 -8.19 -4.29 -3.19
CA LEU A 78 -7.26 -4.54 -2.08
C LEU A 78 -6.02 -5.30 -2.54
N THR A 79 -6.20 -6.31 -3.39
CA THR A 79 -5.08 -7.08 -3.95
C THR A 79 -4.17 -6.19 -4.81
N GLN A 80 -4.74 -5.26 -5.59
CA GLN A 80 -3.95 -4.30 -6.35
C GLN A 80 -3.17 -3.35 -5.43
N LEU A 81 -3.80 -2.81 -4.39
CA LEU A 81 -3.09 -1.98 -3.40
C LEU A 81 -1.99 -2.75 -2.66
N ASP A 82 -2.17 -4.04 -2.39
CA ASP A 82 -1.16 -4.87 -1.75
C ASP A 82 0.07 -5.09 -2.66
N ARG A 83 -0.14 -5.13 -3.99
CA ARG A 83 0.95 -5.21 -4.99
C ARG A 83 1.78 -3.93 -5.08
N LEU A 84 1.20 -2.78 -4.74
CA LEU A 84 1.89 -1.48 -4.73
C LEU A 84 2.75 -1.24 -3.49
N VAL A 85 2.70 -2.15 -2.50
CA VAL A 85 3.56 -2.03 -1.32
C VAL A 85 4.99 -2.31 -1.74
N VAL A 86 5.83 -1.27 -1.74
CA VAL A 86 7.26 -1.41 -1.98
C VAL A 86 7.89 -2.03 -0.75
N ARG A 87 8.49 -3.21 -0.95
CA ARG A 87 9.33 -3.89 0.03
C ARG A 87 10.68 -4.11 -0.58
N TRP A 88 11.69 -3.59 0.09
CA TRP A 88 13.02 -3.62 -0.44
C TRP A 88 14.03 -3.86 0.66
N ASP A 89 14.90 -4.84 0.45
CA ASP A 89 15.99 -5.18 1.36
C ASP A 89 17.29 -5.15 0.57
N VAL A 90 18.15 -4.18 0.88
CA VAL A 90 19.47 -4.07 0.28
C VAL A 90 20.53 -4.28 1.33
N SER A 91 21.54 -5.07 0.96
CA SER A 91 22.71 -5.29 1.80
C SER A 91 23.95 -4.79 1.09
N LEU A 92 24.58 -3.75 1.64
CA LEU A 92 25.79 -3.15 1.11
C LEU A 92 26.99 -3.45 2.02
N PRO A 93 28.22 -3.56 1.47
CA PRO A 93 29.43 -3.54 2.27
C PRO A 93 29.49 -2.28 3.14
N TYR A 94 30.08 -2.40 4.34
CA TYR A 94 30.24 -1.25 5.25
C TYR A 94 31.03 -0.11 4.61
N HIS A 95 31.99 -0.45 3.76
CA HIS A 95 32.81 0.46 2.97
C HIS A 95 32.32 0.55 1.51
N ALA A 96 31.02 0.44 1.27
CA ALA A 96 30.47 0.58 -0.07
C ALA A 96 30.93 1.92 -0.69
N PRO A 97 31.36 1.92 -1.97
CA PRO A 97 31.66 3.14 -2.69
C PRO A 97 30.42 4.04 -2.72
N ARG A 98 30.64 5.36 -2.67
CA ARG A 98 29.56 6.35 -2.69
C ARG A 98 28.66 6.21 -3.91
N GLU A 99 29.25 6.02 -5.09
CA GLU A 99 28.53 5.82 -6.36
C GLU A 99 27.55 4.64 -6.29
N LEU A 100 28.00 3.51 -5.73
CA LEU A 100 27.14 2.34 -5.54
C LEU A 100 25.96 2.64 -4.61
N VAL A 101 26.19 3.41 -3.54
CA VAL A 101 25.11 3.81 -2.62
C VAL A 101 24.11 4.73 -3.33
N GLU A 102 24.60 5.70 -4.11
CA GLU A 102 23.77 6.66 -4.84
C GLU A 102 22.91 5.96 -5.90
N ASP A 103 23.48 5.05 -6.70
CA ASP A 103 22.75 4.27 -7.71
C ASP A 103 21.62 3.44 -7.10
N VAL A 104 21.92 2.82 -5.95
CA VAL A 104 21.00 1.96 -5.20
C VAL A 104 19.86 2.78 -4.61
N VAL A 105 20.14 3.97 -4.08
CA VAL A 105 19.12 4.90 -3.58
C VAL A 105 18.28 5.47 -4.73
N ALA A 106 18.89 5.84 -5.86
CA ALA A 106 18.19 6.38 -7.02
C ALA A 106 17.14 5.38 -7.55
N LYS A 107 17.56 4.12 -7.76
CA LYS A 107 16.64 3.05 -8.19
C LYS A 107 15.46 2.86 -7.22
N LEU A 108 15.73 2.93 -5.92
CA LEU A 108 14.67 2.83 -4.92
C LEU A 108 13.70 4.01 -5.00
N LEU A 109 14.20 5.24 -5.17
CA LEU A 109 13.35 6.42 -5.32
C LEU A 109 12.44 6.31 -6.55
N ASP A 110 12.96 5.80 -7.67
CA ASP A 110 12.17 5.55 -8.88
C ASP A 110 11.03 4.54 -8.62
N ASP A 111 11.33 3.43 -7.92
CA ASP A 111 10.32 2.42 -7.56
C ASP A 111 9.25 2.98 -6.61
N LEU A 112 9.65 3.84 -5.66
CA LEU A 112 8.73 4.53 -4.75
C LEU A 112 7.83 5.51 -5.51
N GLU A 113 8.39 6.31 -6.41
CA GLU A 113 7.64 7.27 -7.22
C GLU A 113 6.65 6.56 -8.15
N ARG A 114 7.08 5.50 -8.83
CA ARG A 114 6.21 4.70 -9.69
C ARG A 114 5.03 4.13 -8.92
N SER A 115 5.29 3.54 -7.76
CA SER A 115 4.25 2.95 -6.91
C SER A 115 3.27 4.01 -6.39
N SER A 116 3.76 5.22 -6.08
CA SER A 116 2.91 6.36 -5.69
C SER A 116 1.98 6.78 -6.84
N ARG A 117 2.50 6.96 -8.05
CA ARG A 117 1.70 7.31 -9.25
C ARG A 117 0.64 6.24 -9.57
N GLU A 118 1.01 4.96 -9.48
CA GLU A 118 0.07 3.85 -9.68
C GLU A 118 -1.06 3.87 -8.61
N ALA A 119 -0.72 4.19 -7.35
CA ALA A 119 -1.70 4.31 -6.27
C ALA A 119 -2.67 5.48 -6.47
N GLU A 120 -2.22 6.60 -7.00
CA GLU A 120 -3.09 7.73 -7.38
C GLU A 120 -4.10 7.34 -8.47
N GLY A 121 -3.66 6.54 -9.46
CA GLY A 121 -4.55 5.95 -10.47
C GLY A 121 -5.64 5.08 -9.83
N LEU A 122 -5.26 4.19 -8.91
CA LEU A 122 -6.21 3.35 -8.17
C LEU A 122 -7.15 4.17 -7.26
N ASN A 123 -6.70 5.28 -6.69
CA ASN A 123 -7.53 6.15 -5.86
C ASN A 123 -8.80 6.61 -6.59
N LYS A 124 -8.68 6.96 -7.88
CA LYS A 124 -9.83 7.36 -8.70
C LYS A 124 -10.87 6.23 -8.82
N VAL A 125 -10.41 5.01 -9.08
CA VAL A 125 -11.28 3.82 -9.17
C VAL A 125 -11.91 3.51 -7.82
N VAL A 126 -11.12 3.55 -6.74
CA VAL A 126 -11.60 3.33 -5.37
C VAL A 126 -12.70 4.33 -5.01
N ARG A 127 -12.55 5.62 -5.36
CA ARG A 127 -13.60 6.63 -5.12
C ARG A 127 -14.91 6.27 -5.82
N GLN A 128 -14.87 5.83 -7.08
CA GLN A 128 -16.06 5.42 -7.82
C GLN A 128 -16.73 4.19 -7.19
N VAL A 129 -15.95 3.16 -6.87
CA VAL A 129 -16.48 1.95 -6.23
C VAL A 129 -17.06 2.27 -4.84
N MET A 130 -16.41 3.14 -4.07
CA MET A 130 -16.92 3.56 -2.76
C MET A 130 -18.21 4.38 -2.85
N ALA A 131 -18.36 5.23 -3.89
CA ALA A 131 -19.61 5.94 -4.14
C ALA A 131 -20.75 4.96 -4.41
N TYR A 132 -20.49 3.94 -5.24
CA TYR A 132 -21.48 2.89 -5.53
C TYR A 132 -21.82 2.05 -4.29
N VAL A 133 -20.82 1.68 -3.47
CA VAL A 133 -21.07 0.97 -2.20
C VAL A 133 -21.96 1.79 -1.27
N ASN A 134 -21.68 3.09 -1.11
CA ASN A 134 -22.47 3.95 -0.24
C ASN A 134 -23.91 4.13 -0.78
N GLU A 135 -24.07 4.27 -2.09
CA GLU A 135 -25.38 4.37 -2.72
C GLU A 135 -26.20 3.07 -2.56
N PHE A 136 -25.55 1.92 -2.75
CA PHE A 136 -26.18 0.62 -2.49
C PHE A 136 -26.66 0.51 -1.04
N LEU A 137 -25.80 0.81 -0.07
CA LEU A 137 -26.17 0.78 1.36
C LEU A 137 -27.36 1.73 1.65
N ARG A 138 -27.34 2.94 1.08
CA ARG A 138 -28.40 3.94 1.23
C ARG A 138 -29.75 3.43 0.75
N VAL A 139 -29.79 2.84 -0.45
CA VAL A 139 -31.02 2.28 -1.04
C VAL A 139 -31.53 1.07 -0.23
N SER A 140 -30.62 0.27 0.34
CA SER A 140 -30.97 -0.83 1.24
C SER A 140 -31.42 -0.38 2.65
N GLY A 141 -31.52 0.94 2.91
CA GLY A 141 -32.01 1.49 4.17
C GLY A 141 -30.94 1.67 5.27
N ARG A 142 -29.67 1.89 4.90
CA ARG A 142 -28.55 2.14 5.82
C ARG A 142 -27.66 3.32 5.41
#